data_AF-A0A7V9LGA4-F1
#
_entry.id   AF-A0A7V9LGA4-F1
#
_cell.length_a   1.000
_cell.length_b   1.000
_cell.length_c   1.000
_cell.angle_alpha   90.00
_cell.angle_beta   90.00
_cell.angle_gamma   90.00
#
_symmetry.space_group_name_H-M   'P 1'
#
loop_
_entity.id
_entity.type
_entity.pdbx_description
1 polymer ?
#
loop_
_entity_poly.entity_id
_entity_poly.type
_entity_poly.pdbx_seq_one_letter_code
_entity_poly.pdbx_strand_id
1 'polypeptide(L)'
;MHRARLIVMALAAVSAVAVASCGEDTEEKNEYVDAVNEVTTTLNEGLTEISSGASAASPGQAATVFADFGEQLDTAAADIEGIDPPEEVAGLHDQLVTLIQDLSATATNAADEIKSGGPAAVTGVANEFIAESTTASTEVDSTITEINSKLQD
;
A
#
# COMPACT_ATOMS: atom_id res chain seq x y z
N MET A 1 13.51 40.26 -54.15
CA MET A 1 13.16 40.80 -52.83
C MET A 1 13.89 39.95 -51.79
N HIS A 2 15.06 40.45 -51.37
CA HIS A 2 15.40 40.76 -49.97
C HIS A 2 15.57 39.52 -49.07
N ARG A 3 16.83 39.04 -48.91
CA ARG A 3 17.72 39.26 -47.72
C ARG A 3 17.57 38.10 -46.71
N ALA A 4 18.53 37.18 -46.66
CA ALA A 4 19.71 37.24 -45.79
C ALA A 4 19.38 37.04 -44.30
N ARG A 5 19.91 35.96 -43.70
CA ARG A 5 20.77 36.01 -42.50
C ARG A 5 21.28 34.61 -42.12
N LEU A 6 22.57 34.41 -42.36
CA LEU A 6 23.46 33.54 -41.58
C LEU A 6 23.40 33.95 -40.10
N ILE A 7 23.33 33.00 -39.17
CA ILE A 7 24.16 32.97 -37.95
C ILE A 7 24.46 31.51 -37.61
N VAL A 8 25.70 31.10 -37.85
CA VAL A 8 26.37 30.01 -37.14
C VAL A 8 26.94 30.62 -35.86
N MET A 9 26.61 30.08 -34.70
CA MET A 9 27.40 30.29 -33.49
C MET A 9 27.37 29.02 -32.66
N ALA A 10 28.47 28.27 -32.76
CA ALA A 10 28.85 27.25 -31.81
C ALA A 10 29.20 27.93 -30.48
N LEU A 11 28.57 27.48 -29.40
CA LEU A 11 29.11 27.67 -28.05
C LEU A 11 29.09 26.30 -27.38
N ALA A 12 30.25 25.66 -27.41
CA ALA A 12 30.57 24.54 -26.54
C ALA A 12 30.66 25.08 -25.11
N ALA A 13 29.70 24.71 -24.26
CA ALA A 13 29.84 24.76 -22.81
C ALA A 13 30.03 23.34 -22.32
N VAL A 14 31.28 23.02 -21.97
CA VAL A 14 31.66 21.83 -21.23
C VAL A 14 31.08 21.96 -19.83
N SER A 15 29.96 21.27 -19.59
CA SER A 15 29.49 20.99 -18.23
C SER A 15 29.93 19.57 -17.87
N ALA A 16 31.18 19.45 -17.45
CA ALA A 16 31.58 18.32 -16.61
C ALA A 16 30.97 18.57 -15.23
N VAL A 17 29.69 18.25 -15.05
CA VAL A 17 29.09 18.09 -13.74
C VAL A 17 29.25 16.63 -13.37
N ALA A 18 29.84 16.43 -12.20
CA ALA A 18 30.13 15.13 -11.62
C ALA A 18 28.90 14.22 -11.72
N VAL A 19 29.06 13.13 -12.44
CA VAL A 19 28.17 11.97 -12.38
C VAL A 19 28.61 11.19 -11.15
N ALA A 20 27.93 11.36 -10.03
CA ALA A 20 27.94 10.42 -8.91
C ALA A 20 26.72 10.68 -8.01
N SER A 21 25.82 9.70 -8.00
CA SER A 21 24.77 9.34 -7.02
C SER A 21 23.39 10.00 -6.96
N CYS A 22 23.05 11.13 -7.60
CA CYS A 22 21.64 11.63 -7.56
C CYS A 22 20.61 10.83 -8.41
N GLY A 23 20.91 9.58 -8.77
CA GLY A 23 20.00 8.68 -9.50
C GLY A 23 19.42 7.58 -8.60
N GLU A 24 20.25 6.97 -7.76
CA GLU A 24 19.86 5.95 -6.78
C GLU A 24 18.82 6.49 -5.79
N ASP A 25 19.05 7.67 -5.21
CA ASP A 25 18.11 8.29 -4.25
C ASP A 25 16.71 8.55 -4.83
N THR A 26 16.59 8.72 -6.16
CA THR A 26 15.28 8.92 -6.80
C THR A 26 14.61 7.60 -7.15
N GLU A 27 15.40 6.59 -7.55
CA GLU A 27 14.89 5.25 -7.86
C GLU A 27 14.41 4.54 -6.59
N GLU A 28 15.18 4.58 -5.50
CA GLU A 28 14.81 4.02 -4.19
C GLU A 28 13.55 4.70 -3.60
N LYS A 29 13.44 6.03 -3.72
CA LYS A 29 12.22 6.75 -3.29
C LYS A 29 10.99 6.36 -4.12
N ASN A 30 11.15 6.13 -5.43
CA ASN A 30 10.05 5.68 -6.27
C ASN A 30 9.64 4.24 -5.93
N GLU A 31 10.60 3.35 -5.70
CA GLU A 31 10.33 1.97 -5.26
C GLU A 31 9.59 1.94 -3.92
N TYR A 32 10.00 2.77 -2.97
CA TYR A 32 9.30 2.92 -1.69
C TYR A 32 7.85 3.42 -1.86
N VAL A 33 7.65 4.46 -2.68
CA VAL A 33 6.30 4.99 -2.96
C VAL A 33 5.43 3.95 -3.65
N ASP A 34 5.97 3.19 -4.61
CA ASP A 34 5.25 2.13 -5.30
C ASP A 34 4.85 1.01 -4.34
N ALA A 35 5.76 0.55 -3.47
CA ALA A 35 5.47 -0.47 -2.45
C ALA A 35 4.37 -0.02 -1.47
N VAL A 36 4.44 1.24 -1.02
CA VAL A 36 3.43 1.81 -0.12
C VAL A 36 2.06 1.94 -0.81
N ASN A 37 2.01 2.30 -2.10
CA ASN A 37 0.76 2.40 -2.85
C ASN A 37 0.13 1.02 -3.17
N GLU A 38 0.94 -0.04 -3.29
CA GLU A 38 0.45 -1.40 -3.51
C GLU A 38 -0.41 -1.91 -2.34
N VAL A 39 -0.18 -1.40 -1.12
CA VAL A 39 -1.02 -1.67 0.05
C VAL A 39 -2.47 -1.27 -0.21
N THR A 40 -2.68 -0.07 -0.73
CA THR A 40 -4.03 0.43 -1.02
C THR A 40 -4.71 -0.46 -2.07
N THR A 41 -3.98 -0.98 -3.05
CA THR A 41 -4.51 -1.96 -4.02
C THR A 41 -4.94 -3.25 -3.30
N THR A 42 -4.04 -3.85 -2.51
CA THR A 42 -4.29 -5.10 -1.78
C THR A 42 -5.50 -4.97 -0.84
N LEU A 43 -5.60 -3.86 -0.10
CA LEU A 43 -6.73 -3.56 0.77
C LEU A 43 -8.05 -3.50 -0.01
N ASN A 44 -8.08 -2.75 -1.10
CA ASN A 44 -9.30 -2.56 -1.89
C ASN A 44 -9.76 -3.87 -2.56
N GLU A 45 -8.83 -4.67 -3.06
CA GLU A 45 -9.12 -5.97 -3.67
C GLU A 45 -9.68 -6.96 -2.65
N GLY A 46 -9.01 -7.10 -1.49
CA GLY A 46 -9.48 -7.98 -0.43
C GLY A 46 -10.84 -7.58 0.15
N LEU A 47 -11.09 -6.29 0.35
CA LEU A 47 -12.40 -5.80 0.80
C LEU A 47 -13.50 -6.02 -0.24
N THR A 48 -13.16 -5.89 -1.53
CA THR A 48 -14.08 -6.22 -2.62
C THR A 48 -14.40 -7.72 -2.63
N GLU A 49 -13.41 -8.58 -2.41
CA GLU A 49 -13.63 -10.03 -2.34
C GLU A 49 -14.49 -10.42 -1.14
N ILE A 50 -14.23 -9.85 0.04
CA ILE A 50 -15.02 -10.11 1.25
C ILE A 50 -16.47 -9.63 1.07
N SER A 51 -16.67 -8.42 0.58
CA SER A 51 -18.00 -7.85 0.40
C SER A 51 -18.83 -8.57 -0.67
N SER A 52 -18.20 -9.07 -1.73
CA SER A 52 -18.87 -9.76 -2.84
C SER A 52 -19.03 -11.28 -2.62
N GLY A 53 -18.10 -11.92 -1.90
CA GLY A 53 -17.97 -13.37 -1.81
C GLY A 53 -18.37 -13.98 -0.47
N ALA A 54 -18.03 -13.35 0.66
CA ALA A 54 -18.16 -14.00 1.97
C ALA A 54 -19.63 -14.19 2.40
N SER A 55 -20.51 -13.26 2.03
CA SER A 55 -21.92 -13.29 2.44
C SER A 55 -22.78 -14.34 1.71
N ALA A 56 -22.32 -14.84 0.56
CA ALA A 56 -22.97 -15.90 -0.21
C ALA A 56 -22.30 -17.28 -0.06
N ALA A 57 -21.16 -17.34 0.62
CA ALA A 57 -20.33 -18.51 0.77
C ALA A 57 -20.80 -19.43 1.92
N SER A 58 -20.43 -20.71 1.85
CA SER A 58 -20.51 -21.57 3.04
C SER A 58 -19.56 -21.08 4.13
N PRO A 59 -19.76 -21.40 5.43
CA PRO A 59 -18.87 -20.91 6.49
C PRO A 59 -17.39 -21.26 6.28
N GLY A 60 -17.12 -22.47 5.79
CA GLY A 60 -15.75 -22.88 5.48
C GLY A 60 -15.12 -22.03 4.37
N GLN A 61 -15.89 -21.74 3.31
CA GLN A 61 -15.43 -20.87 2.22
C GLN A 61 -15.25 -19.42 2.68
N ALA A 62 -16.20 -18.89 3.47
CA ALA A 62 -16.08 -17.54 4.03
C ALA A 62 -14.83 -17.43 4.91
N ALA A 63 -14.61 -18.39 5.82
CA ALA A 63 -13.42 -18.40 6.65
C ALA A 63 -12.11 -18.51 5.86
N THR A 64 -12.10 -19.25 4.75
CA THR A 64 -10.95 -19.28 3.84
C THR A 64 -10.69 -17.90 3.23
N VAL A 65 -11.72 -17.20 2.72
CA VAL A 65 -11.56 -15.84 2.17
C VAL A 65 -10.94 -14.88 3.20
N PHE A 66 -11.41 -14.91 4.46
CA PHE A 66 -10.83 -14.07 5.52
C PHE A 66 -9.39 -14.46 5.87
N ALA A 67 -9.08 -15.75 5.93
CA ALA A 67 -7.72 -16.22 6.22
C ALA A 67 -6.75 -15.87 5.09
N ASP A 68 -7.16 -16.07 3.84
CA ASP A 68 -6.36 -15.74 2.66
C ASP A 68 -6.12 -14.23 2.56
N PHE A 69 -7.09 -13.40 2.95
CA PHE A 69 -6.88 -11.95 3.03
C PHE A 69 -5.91 -11.56 4.16
N GLY A 70 -6.01 -12.19 5.33
CA GLY A 70 -5.04 -12.00 6.42
C GLY A 70 -3.61 -12.33 5.98
N GLU A 71 -3.40 -13.46 5.31
CA GLU A 71 -2.08 -13.84 4.79
C GLU A 71 -1.52 -12.85 3.74
N GLN A 72 -2.38 -12.30 2.88
CA GLN A 72 -2.00 -11.25 1.94
C GLN A 72 -1.56 -9.97 2.66
N LEU A 73 -2.26 -9.58 3.73
CA LEU A 73 -1.90 -8.42 4.54
C LEU A 73 -0.60 -8.64 5.33
N ASP A 74 -0.40 -9.83 5.90
CA ASP A 74 0.88 -10.18 6.55
C ASP A 74 2.04 -10.11 5.57
N THR A 75 1.84 -10.60 4.34
CA THR A 75 2.84 -10.53 3.27
C THR A 75 3.13 -9.07 2.92
N ALA A 76 2.10 -8.25 2.70
CA ALA A 76 2.28 -6.82 2.40
C ALA A 76 2.99 -6.07 3.54
N ALA A 77 2.66 -6.36 4.80
CA ALA A 77 3.33 -5.77 5.95
C ALA A 77 4.82 -6.16 6.00
N ALA A 78 5.14 -7.44 5.78
CA ALA A 78 6.51 -7.94 5.77
C ALA A 78 7.33 -7.38 4.60
N ASP A 79 6.72 -7.25 3.42
CA ASP A 79 7.35 -6.68 2.23
C ASP A 79 7.70 -5.21 2.46
N ILE A 80 6.80 -4.44 3.10
CA ILE A 80 7.07 -3.04 3.45
C ILE A 80 8.11 -2.94 4.57
N GLU A 81 7.97 -3.70 5.65
CA GLU A 81 8.93 -3.72 6.78
C GLU A 81 10.35 -4.07 6.30
N GLY A 82 10.47 -4.84 5.22
CA GLY A 82 11.75 -5.19 4.59
C GLY A 82 12.41 -4.06 3.78
N ILE A 83 11.74 -2.92 3.57
CA ILE A 83 12.24 -1.77 2.84
C ILE A 83 12.72 -0.70 3.82
N ASP A 84 13.96 -0.25 3.68
CA ASP A 84 14.49 0.86 4.49
C ASP A 84 13.76 2.18 4.13
N PRO A 85 12.98 2.79 5.06
CA PRO A 85 12.29 4.03 4.77
C PRO A 85 13.25 5.23 4.84
N PRO A 86 13.02 6.30 4.05
CA PRO A 86 13.70 7.57 4.27
C PRO A 86 13.49 8.10 5.70
N GLU A 87 14.53 8.64 6.32
CA GLU A 87 14.52 9.04 7.75
C GLU A 87 13.36 9.98 8.13
N GLU A 88 12.96 10.83 7.18
CA GLU A 88 11.85 11.78 7.29
C GLU A 88 10.46 11.15 7.46
N VAL A 89 10.29 9.89 7.02
CA VAL A 89 9.02 9.15 7.06
C VAL A 89 9.10 7.86 7.88
N ALA A 90 10.24 7.54 8.51
CA ALA A 90 10.42 6.30 9.28
C ALA A 90 9.31 6.06 10.33
N GLY A 91 8.85 7.10 11.02
CA GLY A 91 7.74 6.95 11.98
C GLY A 91 6.39 6.66 11.31
N LEU A 92 6.14 7.19 10.11
CA LEU A 92 4.92 6.90 9.34
C LEU A 92 4.98 5.50 8.69
N HIS A 93 6.18 5.05 8.34
CA HIS A 93 6.43 3.69 7.89
C HIS A 93 6.05 2.67 8.98
N ASP A 94 6.57 2.84 10.19
CA ASP A 94 6.24 1.97 11.33
C ASP A 94 4.72 1.95 11.62
N GLN A 95 4.08 3.12 11.51
CA GLN A 95 2.63 3.25 11.65
C GLN A 95 1.88 2.48 10.55
N LEU A 96 2.31 2.60 9.30
CA LEU A 96 1.70 1.88 8.17
C LEU A 96 1.81 0.36 8.36
N VAL A 97 3.00 -0.15 8.69
CA VAL A 97 3.22 -1.58 8.95
C VAL A 97 2.31 -2.06 10.08
N THR A 98 2.21 -1.30 11.18
CA THR A 98 1.34 -1.63 12.32
C THR A 98 -0.14 -1.70 11.90
N LEU A 99 -0.64 -0.72 11.13
CA LEU A 99 -2.02 -0.71 10.65
C LEU A 99 -2.36 -1.92 9.78
N ILE A 100 -1.43 -2.35 8.92
CA ILE A 100 -1.61 -3.52 8.06
C ILE A 100 -1.60 -4.82 8.91
N GLN A 101 -0.68 -4.93 9.87
CA GLN A 101 -0.60 -6.07 10.79
C GLN A 101 -1.86 -6.20 11.67
N ASP A 102 -2.37 -5.08 12.18
CA ASP A 102 -3.61 -5.06 12.96
C ASP A 102 -4.79 -5.52 12.11
N LEU A 103 -4.88 -5.07 10.86
CA LEU A 103 -5.94 -5.52 9.95
C LEU A 103 -5.82 -7.01 9.60
N SER A 104 -4.60 -7.52 9.40
CA SER A 104 -4.33 -8.93 9.19
C SER A 104 -4.83 -9.78 10.37
N ALA A 105 -4.52 -9.34 11.59
CA ALA A 105 -4.96 -9.99 12.81
C ALA A 105 -6.50 -10.01 12.90
N THR A 106 -7.16 -8.89 12.58
CA THR A 106 -8.63 -8.83 12.52
C THR A 106 -9.19 -9.82 11.49
N ALA A 107 -8.58 -9.94 10.30
CA ALA A 107 -9.03 -10.87 9.26
C ALA A 107 -8.89 -12.33 9.71
N THR A 108 -7.76 -12.67 10.34
CA THR A 108 -7.51 -14.00 10.89
C THR A 108 -8.50 -14.34 12.02
N ASN A 109 -8.77 -13.39 12.93
CA ASN A 109 -9.77 -13.57 13.97
C ASN A 109 -11.17 -13.78 13.39
N ALA A 110 -11.56 -13.01 12.38
CA ALA A 110 -12.82 -13.18 11.67
C ALA A 110 -12.95 -14.59 11.05
N ALA A 111 -11.89 -15.11 10.44
CA ALA A 111 -11.86 -16.47 9.90
C ALA A 111 -12.13 -17.52 10.99
N ASP A 112 -11.53 -17.38 12.17
CA ASP A 112 -11.68 -18.32 13.26
C ASP A 112 -13.05 -18.23 13.94
N GLU A 113 -13.60 -17.03 14.08
CA GLU A 113 -14.97 -16.83 14.56
C GLU A 113 -16.00 -17.45 13.62
N ILE A 114 -15.82 -17.33 12.31
CA ILE A 114 -16.69 -17.96 11.32
C ILE A 114 -16.59 -19.49 11.38
N LYS A 115 -15.38 -20.05 11.51
CA LYS A 115 -15.19 -21.51 11.65
C LYS A 115 -15.90 -22.04 12.91
N SER A 116 -15.79 -21.31 14.02
CA SER A 116 -16.34 -21.69 15.31
C SER A 116 -17.87 -21.51 15.38
N GLY A 117 -18.38 -20.37 14.91
CA GLY A 117 -19.79 -20.00 14.97
C GLY A 117 -20.67 -20.55 13.84
N GLY A 118 -20.05 -21.03 12.76
CA GLY A 118 -20.76 -21.64 11.63
C GLY A 118 -21.64 -20.65 10.86
N PRO A 119 -22.74 -21.11 10.23
CA PRO A 119 -23.57 -20.28 9.34
C PRO A 119 -24.14 -19.00 9.97
N ALA A 120 -24.38 -19.00 11.28
CA ALA A 120 -24.94 -17.85 11.96
C ALA A 120 -23.93 -16.71 12.17
N ALA A 121 -22.62 -17.02 12.18
CA ALA A 121 -21.56 -16.04 12.41
C ALA A 121 -21.18 -15.25 11.15
N VAL A 122 -21.27 -15.87 9.97
CA VAL A 122 -20.77 -15.32 8.69
C VAL A 122 -21.18 -13.87 8.47
N THR A 123 -22.48 -13.57 8.50
CA THR A 123 -22.97 -12.22 8.21
C THR A 123 -22.59 -11.20 9.29
N GLY A 124 -22.59 -11.61 10.56
CA GLY A 124 -22.25 -10.72 11.67
C GLY A 124 -20.77 -10.32 11.62
N VAL A 125 -19.91 -11.33 11.57
CA VAL A 125 -18.45 -11.17 11.51
C VAL A 125 -18.03 -10.40 10.26
N ALA A 126 -18.62 -10.69 9.10
CA ALA A 126 -18.29 -9.96 7.88
C ALA A 126 -18.66 -8.46 7.95
N ASN A 127 -19.81 -8.13 8.53
CA ASN A 127 -20.21 -6.71 8.68
C ASN A 127 -19.33 -5.97 9.69
N GLU A 128 -18.94 -6.63 10.78
CA GLU A 128 -18.02 -6.08 11.78
C GLU A 128 -16.65 -5.84 11.16
N PHE A 129 -16.10 -6.84 10.48
CA PHE A 129 -14.85 -6.73 9.74
C PHE A 129 -14.88 -5.55 8.76
N ILE A 130 -15.89 -5.47 7.89
CA ILE A 130 -16.00 -4.38 6.91
C ILE A 130 -15.99 -2.98 7.57
N ALA A 131 -16.63 -2.84 8.74
CA ALA A 131 -16.65 -1.58 9.47
C ALA A 131 -15.27 -1.22 10.04
N GLU A 132 -14.57 -2.19 10.64
CA GLU A 132 -13.21 -1.99 11.14
C GLU A 132 -12.23 -1.72 10.00
N SER A 133 -12.30 -2.49 8.91
CA SER A 133 -11.45 -2.30 7.74
C SER A 133 -11.65 -0.94 7.08
N THR A 134 -12.87 -0.41 7.03
CA THR A 134 -13.11 0.94 6.49
C THR A 134 -12.38 2.01 7.30
N THR A 135 -12.30 1.82 8.62
CA THR A 135 -11.54 2.71 9.51
C THR A 135 -10.05 2.57 9.23
N ALA A 136 -9.53 1.33 9.22
CA ALA A 136 -8.13 1.04 8.92
C ALA A 136 -7.71 1.57 7.54
N SER A 137 -8.53 1.38 6.49
CA SER A 137 -8.26 1.93 5.14
C SER A 137 -8.15 3.45 5.14
N THR A 138 -8.96 4.14 5.93
CA THR A 138 -8.87 5.61 6.05
C THR A 138 -7.57 6.04 6.73
N GLU A 139 -7.13 5.30 7.75
CA GLU A 139 -5.87 5.56 8.46
C GLU A 139 -4.65 5.23 7.59
N VAL A 140 -4.71 4.15 6.83
CA VAL A 140 -3.69 3.79 5.82
C VAL A 140 -3.60 4.88 4.76
N ASP A 141 -4.70 5.27 4.10
CA ASP A 141 -4.70 6.31 3.07
C ASP A 141 -4.18 7.66 3.60
N SER A 142 -4.53 8.01 4.84
CA SER A 142 -4.00 9.20 5.50
C SER A 142 -2.48 9.11 5.74
N THR A 143 -2.00 7.96 6.20
CA THR A 143 -0.56 7.72 6.45
C THR A 143 0.23 7.78 5.14
N ILE A 144 -0.27 7.14 4.08
CA ILE A 144 0.32 7.17 2.73
C ILE A 144 0.34 8.59 2.16
N THR A 145 -0.74 9.35 2.35
CA THR A 145 -0.80 10.76 1.92
C THR A 145 0.26 11.60 2.62
N GLU A 146 0.46 11.40 3.93
CA GLU A 146 1.48 12.14 4.69
C GLU A 146 2.90 11.73 4.28
N ILE A 147 3.15 10.44 4.05
CA ILE A 147 4.40 9.92 3.49
C ILE A 147 4.71 10.63 2.17
N ASN A 148 3.77 10.58 1.22
CA ASN A 148 3.93 11.16 -0.10
C ASN A 148 4.14 12.69 -0.05
N SER A 149 3.50 13.37 0.91
CA SER A 149 3.70 14.82 1.10
C SER A 149 5.11 15.13 1.60
N LYS A 150 5.63 14.36 2.57
CA LYS A 150 6.97 14.59 3.13
C LYS A 150 8.08 14.35 2.10
N LEU A 151 7.94 13.28 1.31
CA LEU A 151 8.94 12.94 0.29
C LEU A 151 9.01 13.94 -0.88
N GLN A 152 8.01 14.81 -1.04
CA GLN A 152 7.95 15.85 -2.07
C GLN A 152 8.48 17.22 -1.61
N ASP A 153 8.68 17.41 -0.31
CA ASP A 153 9.19 18.66 0.30
C ASP A 153 10.73 18.74 0.28
#